data_AF-A0A9X1IHG8-F1
#
_entry.id   AF-A0A9X1IHG8-F1
#
_cell.length_a   1.000
_cell.length_b   1.000
_cell.length_c   1.000
_cell.angle_alpha   90.00
_cell.angle_beta   90.00
_cell.angle_gamma   90.00
#
_symmetry.space_group_name_H-M   'P 1'
#
loop_
_entity.id
_entity.type
_entity.pdbx_description
1 polymer ?
#
loop_
_entity_poly.entity_id
_entity_poly.type
_entity_poly.pdbx_seq_one_letter_code
_entity_poly.pdbx_strand_id
1 'polypeptide(L)'
;MTGRRCAVPRCPAPRLLDPDLLGGLGLLLWTLAFMVLGAALGVAQPLPPQERRTVSWYVANPWALETVTRACRDDPGRLRGTPDCVNADQARIIVAEREARARAGMRPEAPATTPDAERARQAEAEARRNQGDLTSPTSPRYWAARPMERAQQLAHCGRLTPEQQARFYCDAARAAEAAARRPRS
;
A
#
# COMPACT_ATOMS: atom_id res chain seq x y z
N MET A 1 -43.89 102.87 -3.03
CA MET A 1 -42.79 103.36 -3.90
C MET A 1 -41.64 103.82 -3.01
N THR A 2 -40.57 103.03 -2.92
CA THR A 2 -39.24 103.47 -2.50
C THR A 2 -38.29 102.32 -2.76
N GLY A 3 -37.34 102.54 -3.66
CA GLY A 3 -36.29 101.57 -3.96
C GLY A 3 -34.98 101.86 -3.21
N ARG A 4 -33.97 101.11 -3.66
CA ARG A 4 -32.51 101.33 -3.54
C ARG A 4 -31.83 100.87 -2.24
N ARG A 5 -31.00 99.82 -2.32
CA ARG A 5 -29.54 99.90 -2.59
C ARG A 5 -28.87 98.52 -2.56
N CYS A 6 -27.81 98.40 -3.36
CA CYS A 6 -26.95 97.25 -3.57
C CYS A 6 -26.07 96.90 -2.36
N ALA A 7 -25.64 95.63 -2.26
CA ALA A 7 -24.39 95.25 -1.60
C ALA A 7 -23.83 93.97 -2.27
N VAL A 8 -22.64 94.05 -2.84
CA VAL A 8 -21.79 92.90 -3.20
C VAL A 8 -21.18 92.35 -1.89
N PRO A 9 -20.91 91.04 -1.73
CA PRO A 9 -19.53 90.59 -1.98
C PRO A 9 -19.36 89.11 -2.42
N ARG A 10 -18.15 88.84 -2.96
CA ARG A 10 -17.38 87.58 -2.94
C ARG A 10 -17.69 86.48 -3.98
N CYS A 11 -16.80 86.41 -4.97
CA CYS A 11 -16.36 85.16 -5.60
C CYS A 11 -15.43 84.38 -4.66
N PRO A 12 -15.61 83.05 -4.52
CA PRO A 12 -14.53 82.11 -4.26
C PRO A 12 -14.28 81.18 -5.47
N ALA A 13 -13.01 80.81 -5.64
CA ALA A 13 -12.45 79.96 -6.69
C ALA A 13 -13.04 78.54 -6.76
N PRO A 14 -12.92 77.82 -7.89
CA PRO A 14 -13.30 76.41 -7.99
C PRO A 14 -12.39 75.54 -7.12
N ARG A 15 -12.99 74.73 -6.25
CA ARG A 15 -12.27 73.70 -5.49
C ARG A 15 -11.97 72.49 -6.38
N LEU A 16 -10.70 72.09 -6.31
CA LEU A 16 -10.11 70.82 -6.74
C LEU A 16 -11.05 69.63 -6.51
N LEU A 17 -11.14 68.73 -7.48
CA LEU A 17 -11.79 67.43 -7.36
C LEU A 17 -11.17 66.61 -6.22
N ASP A 18 -12.02 66.03 -5.37
CA ASP A 18 -11.63 65.09 -4.32
C ASP A 18 -11.05 63.79 -4.90
N PRO A 19 -9.93 63.27 -4.35
CA PRO A 19 -9.23 62.06 -4.83
C PRO A 19 -9.89 60.72 -4.42
N ASP A 20 -10.99 60.75 -3.66
CA ASP A 20 -11.56 59.54 -3.02
C ASP A 20 -12.44 58.67 -3.93
N LEU A 21 -12.77 59.14 -5.14
CA LEU A 21 -13.59 58.37 -6.11
C LEU A 21 -12.79 57.33 -6.92
N LEU A 22 -11.45 57.43 -6.95
CA LEU A 22 -10.58 56.51 -7.69
C LEU A 22 -10.24 55.22 -6.91
N GLY A 23 -10.29 55.24 -5.58
CA GLY A 23 -9.94 54.08 -4.75
C GLY A 23 -11.02 52.97 -4.76
N GLY A 24 -12.29 53.36 -4.73
CA GLY A 24 -13.41 52.41 -4.68
C GLY A 24 -13.60 51.61 -5.97
N LEU A 25 -13.43 52.27 -7.13
CA LEU A 25 -13.64 51.66 -8.44
C LEU A 25 -12.51 50.67 -8.80
N GLY A 26 -11.28 50.95 -8.36
CA GLY A 26 -10.15 50.03 -8.48
C GLY A 26 -10.35 48.75 -7.66
N LEU A 27 -10.86 48.86 -6.42
CA LEU A 27 -11.12 47.70 -5.55
C LEU A 27 -12.26 46.81 -6.10
N LEU A 28 -13.29 47.43 -6.69
CA LEU A 28 -14.44 46.75 -7.28
C LEU A 28 -14.07 46.01 -8.58
N LEU A 29 -13.22 46.61 -9.42
CA LEU A 29 -12.67 45.93 -10.60
C LEU A 29 -11.72 44.79 -10.21
N TRP A 30 -10.92 44.95 -9.16
CA TRP A 30 -10.03 43.90 -8.66
C TRP A 30 -10.79 42.69 -8.11
N THR A 31 -11.85 42.92 -7.35
CA THR A 31 -12.69 41.84 -6.80
C THR A 31 -13.45 41.09 -7.89
N LEU A 32 -13.96 41.78 -8.91
CA LEU A 32 -14.58 41.14 -10.07
C LEU A 32 -13.59 40.31 -10.89
N ALA A 33 -12.35 40.81 -11.10
CA ALA A 33 -11.32 40.05 -11.79
C ALA A 33 -10.93 38.76 -11.04
N PHE A 34 -10.83 38.80 -9.71
CA PHE A 34 -10.57 37.60 -8.91
C PHE A 34 -11.73 36.60 -8.91
N MET A 35 -12.98 37.08 -8.94
CA MET A 35 -14.16 36.21 -9.02
C MET A 35 -14.25 35.46 -10.36
N VAL A 36 -13.93 36.12 -11.47
CA VAL A 36 -13.92 35.48 -12.80
C VAL A 36 -12.78 34.46 -12.92
N LEU A 37 -11.62 34.73 -12.30
CA LEU A 37 -10.48 33.80 -12.32
C LEU A 37 -10.72 32.56 -11.44
N GLY A 38 -11.51 32.67 -10.37
CA GLY A 38 -11.85 31.55 -9.49
C GLY A 38 -12.76 30.49 -10.10
N ALA A 39 -13.54 30.83 -11.13
CA ALA A 39 -14.50 29.90 -11.76
C ALA A 39 -13.85 28.94 -12.79
N ALA A 40 -12.64 29.24 -13.28
CA ALA A 40 -11.93 28.38 -14.24
C ALA A 40 -11.15 27.24 -13.58
N LEU A 41 -10.96 27.28 -12.26
CA LEU A 41 -10.38 26.18 -11.46
C LEU A 41 -11.49 25.33 -10.83
N GLY A 42 -12.52 25.02 -11.61
CA GLY A 42 -13.42 23.92 -11.32
C GLY A 42 -12.58 22.65 -11.26
N VAL A 43 -12.31 22.19 -10.03
CA VAL A 43 -11.74 20.88 -9.73
C VAL A 43 -12.33 19.84 -10.67
N ALA A 44 -11.53 19.42 -11.64
CA ALA A 44 -11.78 18.19 -12.36
C ALA A 44 -11.71 17.07 -11.31
N GLN A 45 -12.85 16.79 -10.67
CA GLN A 45 -12.95 15.58 -9.88
C GLN A 45 -12.69 14.44 -10.85
N PRO A 46 -11.67 13.59 -10.61
CA PRO A 46 -11.58 12.36 -11.36
C PRO A 46 -12.91 11.66 -11.17
N LEU A 47 -13.60 11.35 -12.28
CA LEU A 47 -14.72 10.43 -12.27
C LEU A 47 -14.36 9.28 -11.34
N PRO A 48 -15.25 8.87 -10.41
CA PRO A 48 -14.97 7.73 -9.54
C PRO A 48 -14.46 6.62 -10.46
N PRO A 49 -13.29 6.02 -10.18
CA PRO A 49 -12.73 5.02 -11.06
C PRO A 49 -13.82 4.00 -11.28
N GLN A 50 -14.34 3.93 -12.52
CA GLN A 50 -15.17 2.82 -12.97
C GLN A 50 -14.51 1.59 -12.38
N GLU A 51 -15.25 0.84 -11.56
CA GLU A 51 -14.71 -0.28 -10.78
C GLU A 51 -14.24 -1.34 -11.78
N ARG A 52 -13.04 -1.12 -12.31
CA ARG A 52 -12.48 -1.86 -13.43
C ARG A 52 -12.10 -3.20 -12.87
N ARG A 53 -12.99 -4.18 -13.05
CA ARG A 53 -12.77 -5.57 -12.67
C ARG A 53 -11.46 -6.02 -13.28
N THR A 54 -10.50 -6.32 -12.42
CA THR A 54 -9.16 -6.72 -12.82
C THR A 54 -9.16 -8.18 -13.29
N VAL A 55 -8.07 -8.58 -13.95
CA VAL A 55 -7.83 -9.98 -14.30
C VAL A 55 -7.92 -10.88 -13.05
N SER A 56 -7.32 -10.47 -11.94
CA SER A 56 -7.35 -11.23 -10.68
C SER A 56 -8.76 -11.36 -10.11
N TRP A 57 -9.59 -10.34 -10.25
CA TRP A 57 -10.99 -10.39 -9.85
C TRP A 57 -11.75 -11.43 -10.70
N TYR A 58 -11.58 -11.44 -12.02
CA TYR A 58 -12.20 -12.43 -12.89
C TYR A 58 -11.72 -13.86 -12.61
N VAL A 59 -10.43 -14.06 -12.31
CA VAL A 59 -9.89 -15.37 -11.89
C VAL A 59 -10.53 -15.86 -10.59
N ALA A 60 -10.87 -14.93 -9.67
CA ALA A 60 -11.55 -15.25 -8.41
C ALA A 60 -13.08 -15.40 -8.55
N ASN A 61 -13.67 -14.95 -9.67
CA ASN A 61 -15.13 -14.90 -9.89
C ASN A 61 -15.51 -15.65 -11.19
N PRO A 62 -15.54 -17.00 -11.18
CA PRO A 62 -15.74 -17.81 -12.37
C PRO A 62 -17.10 -17.56 -13.06
N TRP A 63 -18.16 -17.33 -12.29
CA TRP A 63 -19.47 -16.94 -12.82
C TRP A 63 -19.36 -15.66 -13.69
N ALA A 64 -18.58 -14.68 -13.23
CA ALA A 64 -18.48 -13.38 -13.89
C ALA A 64 -17.63 -13.48 -15.13
N LEU A 65 -16.54 -14.23 -15.02
CA LEU A 65 -15.67 -14.55 -16.13
C LEU A 65 -16.47 -15.20 -17.26
N GLU A 66 -17.29 -16.22 -16.98
CA GLU A 66 -18.08 -16.89 -18.00
C GLU A 66 -19.12 -15.96 -18.63
N THR A 67 -19.85 -15.21 -17.81
CA THR A 67 -20.91 -14.29 -18.25
C THR A 67 -20.34 -13.19 -19.16
N VAL A 68 -19.25 -12.56 -18.75
CA VAL A 68 -18.61 -11.49 -19.52
C VAL A 68 -17.95 -12.06 -20.78
N THR A 69 -17.26 -13.20 -20.69
CA THR A 69 -16.69 -13.87 -21.86
C THR A 69 -17.75 -14.15 -22.93
N ARG A 70 -18.92 -14.64 -22.52
CA ARG A 70 -20.04 -14.90 -23.43
C ARG A 70 -20.52 -13.61 -24.09
N ALA A 71 -20.75 -12.56 -23.31
CA ALA A 71 -21.13 -11.25 -23.84
C ALA A 71 -20.09 -10.69 -24.84
N CYS A 72 -18.80 -10.81 -24.54
CA CYS A 72 -17.70 -10.38 -25.42
C CYS A 72 -17.66 -11.14 -26.74
N ARG A 73 -18.03 -12.44 -26.72
CA ARG A 73 -18.11 -13.27 -27.92
C ARG A 73 -19.32 -12.93 -28.77
N ASP A 74 -20.45 -12.63 -28.14
CA ASP A 74 -21.71 -12.37 -28.81
C ASP A 74 -21.77 -10.96 -29.43
N ASP A 75 -20.97 -10.00 -28.93
CA ASP A 75 -20.83 -8.64 -29.48
C ASP A 75 -19.36 -8.17 -29.57
N PRO A 76 -18.57 -8.77 -30.48
CA PRO A 76 -17.14 -8.45 -30.60
C PRO A 76 -16.91 -7.06 -31.22
N GLY A 77 -17.89 -6.48 -31.91
CA GLY A 77 -17.77 -5.16 -32.52
C GLY A 77 -17.74 -4.06 -31.46
N ARG A 78 -18.70 -4.08 -30.52
CA ARG A 78 -18.82 -3.05 -29.50
C ARG A 78 -17.98 -3.33 -28.25
N LEU A 79 -17.83 -4.60 -27.86
CA LEU A 79 -17.29 -4.94 -26.55
C LEU A 79 -15.81 -5.37 -26.54
N ARG A 80 -15.24 -5.81 -27.67
CA ARG A 80 -13.88 -6.39 -27.72
C ARG A 80 -12.79 -5.49 -27.13
N GLY A 81 -12.87 -4.17 -27.34
CA GLY A 81 -11.90 -3.21 -26.82
C GLY A 81 -12.17 -2.72 -25.40
N THR A 82 -13.26 -3.17 -24.78
CA THR A 82 -13.61 -2.72 -23.43
C THR A 82 -12.67 -3.35 -22.39
N PRO A 83 -12.36 -2.64 -21.28
CA PRO A 83 -11.53 -3.19 -20.21
C PRO A 83 -12.05 -4.53 -19.66
N ASP A 84 -13.36 -4.72 -19.61
CA ASP A 84 -13.97 -5.95 -19.13
C ASP A 84 -13.67 -7.14 -20.05
N CYS A 85 -13.80 -6.96 -21.37
CA CYS A 85 -13.49 -8.04 -22.31
C CYS A 85 -12.00 -8.35 -22.37
N VAL A 86 -11.14 -7.33 -22.30
CA VAL A 86 -9.69 -7.53 -22.24
C VAL A 86 -9.30 -8.29 -20.97
N ASN A 87 -9.83 -7.88 -19.80
CA ASN A 87 -9.50 -8.51 -18.53
C ASN A 87 -10.09 -9.91 -18.39
N ALA A 88 -11.31 -10.14 -18.89
CA ALA A 88 -11.92 -11.46 -18.94
C ALA A 88 -11.13 -12.40 -19.85
N ASP A 89 -10.69 -11.95 -21.02
CA ASP A 89 -9.89 -12.77 -21.93
C ASP A 89 -8.56 -13.20 -21.31
N GLN A 90 -7.83 -12.26 -20.69
CA GLN A 90 -6.60 -12.58 -19.95
C GLN A 90 -6.85 -13.55 -18.80
N ALA A 91 -7.97 -13.39 -18.08
CA ALA A 91 -8.34 -14.29 -16.99
C ALA A 91 -8.61 -15.72 -17.49
N ARG A 92 -9.23 -15.89 -18.68
CA ARG A 92 -9.45 -17.22 -19.28
C ARG A 92 -8.14 -17.93 -19.58
N ILE A 93 -7.13 -17.22 -20.10
CA ILE A 93 -5.82 -17.79 -20.39
C ILE A 93 -5.20 -18.31 -19.10
N ILE A 94 -5.21 -17.51 -18.03
CA ILE A 94 -4.67 -17.91 -16.72
C ILE A 94 -5.40 -19.14 -16.16
N VAL A 95 -6.72 -19.18 -16.24
CA VAL A 95 -7.52 -20.33 -15.79
C VAL A 95 -7.20 -21.58 -16.61
N ALA A 96 -7.18 -21.45 -17.94
CA ALA A 96 -6.86 -22.56 -18.85
C ALA A 96 -5.44 -23.11 -18.63
N GLU A 97 -4.45 -22.24 -18.41
CA GLU A 97 -3.09 -22.64 -18.07
C GLU A 97 -3.03 -23.39 -16.74
N ARG A 98 -3.75 -22.91 -15.71
CA ARG A 98 -3.83 -23.59 -14.41
C ARG A 98 -4.47 -24.97 -14.55
N GLU A 99 -5.55 -25.08 -15.30
CA GLU A 99 -6.22 -26.35 -15.58
C GLU A 99 -5.34 -27.30 -16.39
N ALA A 100 -4.60 -26.79 -17.38
CA ALA A 100 -3.66 -27.58 -18.17
C ALA A 100 -2.52 -28.11 -17.29
N ARG A 101 -1.93 -27.27 -16.43
CA ARG A 101 -0.91 -27.69 -15.46
C ARG A 101 -1.46 -28.73 -14.48
N ALA A 102 -2.67 -28.53 -13.96
CA ALA A 102 -3.32 -29.49 -13.07
C ALA A 102 -3.53 -30.86 -13.75
N ARG A 103 -4.01 -30.87 -15.01
CA ARG A 103 -4.19 -32.09 -15.81
C ARG A 103 -2.86 -32.78 -16.14
N ALA A 104 -1.80 -32.01 -16.34
CA ALA A 104 -0.46 -32.53 -16.58
C ALA A 104 0.23 -33.06 -15.29
N GLY A 105 -0.46 -33.10 -14.16
CA GLY A 105 0.14 -33.48 -12.87
C GLY A 105 1.11 -32.43 -12.33
N MET A 106 1.32 -31.32 -13.03
CA MET A 106 2.08 -30.14 -12.60
C MET A 106 1.24 -29.21 -11.73
N ARG A 107 0.33 -29.77 -10.92
CA ARG A 107 -0.28 -29.00 -9.83
C ARG A 107 0.88 -28.63 -8.89
N PRO A 108 0.91 -27.40 -8.30
CA PRO A 108 1.78 -27.17 -7.16
C PRO A 108 1.46 -28.28 -6.16
N GLU A 109 2.40 -29.21 -5.98
CA GLU A 109 2.21 -30.31 -5.05
C GLU A 109 1.97 -29.66 -3.70
N ALA A 110 0.85 -29.99 -3.04
CA ALA A 110 0.70 -29.64 -1.63
C ALA A 110 1.96 -30.21 -0.97
N PRO A 111 2.79 -29.37 -0.31
CA PRO A 111 4.16 -29.75 0.01
C PRO A 111 4.09 -31.10 0.72
N ALA A 112 4.64 -32.14 0.08
CA ALA A 112 4.73 -33.47 0.66
C ALA A 112 5.24 -33.29 2.10
N THR A 113 4.74 -34.09 3.04
CA THR A 113 5.26 -34.06 4.42
C THR A 113 6.65 -34.67 4.43
N THR A 114 7.61 -33.96 3.85
CA THR A 114 9.02 -34.28 3.91
C THR A 114 9.51 -33.97 5.32
N PRO A 115 10.54 -34.67 5.80
CA PRO A 115 11.19 -34.33 7.07
C PRO A 115 11.60 -32.85 7.14
N ASP A 116 11.97 -32.25 6.02
CA ASP A 116 12.32 -30.83 5.94
C ASP A 116 11.10 -29.92 6.11
N ALA A 117 9.97 -30.25 5.47
CA ALA A 117 8.71 -29.52 5.63
C ALA A 117 8.19 -29.61 7.07
N GLU A 118 8.40 -30.74 7.75
CA GLU A 118 8.04 -30.88 9.16
C GLU A 118 8.93 -30.04 10.06
N ARG A 119 10.26 -30.08 9.87
CA ARG A 119 11.19 -29.22 10.62
C ARG A 119 10.90 -27.74 10.41
N ALA A 120 10.53 -27.33 9.19
CA ALA A 120 10.10 -25.96 8.90
C ALA A 120 8.84 -25.56 9.70
N ARG A 121 7.80 -26.41 9.70
CA ARG A 121 6.59 -26.18 10.50
C ARG A 121 6.87 -26.08 12.00
N GLN A 122 7.77 -26.92 12.51
CA GLN A 122 8.19 -26.89 13.91
C GLN A 122 8.94 -25.59 14.25
N ALA A 123 9.85 -25.16 13.38
CA ALA A 123 10.57 -23.90 13.53
C ALA A 123 9.63 -22.69 13.51
N GLU A 124 8.64 -22.66 12.62
CA GLU A 124 7.63 -21.59 12.61
C GLU A 124 6.77 -21.59 13.88
N ALA A 125 6.35 -22.76 14.36
CA ALA A 125 5.59 -22.87 15.59
C ALA A 125 6.43 -22.41 16.80
N GLU A 126 7.72 -22.72 16.82
CA GLU A 126 8.68 -22.22 17.80
C GLU A 126 8.83 -20.71 17.74
N ALA A 127 9.02 -20.13 16.54
CA ALA A 127 9.11 -18.69 16.34
C ALA A 127 7.86 -17.96 16.85
N ARG A 128 6.66 -18.52 16.59
CA ARG A 128 5.40 -17.98 17.14
C ARG A 128 5.36 -18.04 18.66
N ARG A 129 5.80 -19.14 19.29
CA ARG A 129 5.86 -19.25 20.76
C ARG A 129 6.85 -18.27 21.39
N ASN A 130 7.97 -18.02 20.71
CA ASN A 130 9.04 -17.16 21.19
C ASN A 130 8.90 -15.70 20.75
N GLN A 131 7.77 -15.33 20.15
CA GLN A 131 7.52 -13.98 19.69
C GLN A 131 7.55 -12.99 20.87
N GLY A 132 8.46 -12.00 20.80
CA GLY A 132 8.64 -11.01 21.85
C GLY A 132 9.49 -11.46 23.04
N ASP A 133 10.03 -12.68 23.05
CA ASP A 133 11.03 -13.10 24.06
C ASP A 133 12.38 -12.43 23.77
N LEU A 134 12.77 -11.52 24.67
CA LEU A 134 14.00 -10.72 24.60
C LEU A 134 15.20 -11.39 25.31
N THR A 135 15.10 -12.67 25.69
CA THR A 135 16.23 -13.38 26.31
C THR A 135 17.45 -13.34 25.37
N SER A 136 18.60 -12.90 25.88
CA SER A 136 19.82 -12.79 25.08
C SER A 136 20.36 -14.18 24.63
N PRO A 137 20.87 -14.32 23.38
CA PRO A 137 21.58 -15.51 22.92
C PRO A 137 22.85 -15.86 23.70
N THR A 138 23.35 -14.96 24.54
CA THR A 138 24.44 -15.29 25.49
C THR A 138 23.96 -16.16 26.66
N SER A 139 22.65 -16.23 26.90
CA SER A 139 22.06 -17.01 27.99
C SER A 139 21.77 -18.46 27.57
N PRO A 140 22.15 -19.47 28.38
CA PRO A 140 21.71 -20.85 28.14
C PRO A 140 20.18 -21.00 28.11
N ARG A 141 19.43 -20.12 28.79
CA ARG A 141 17.96 -20.13 28.78
C ARG A 141 17.37 -19.84 27.40
N TYR A 142 18.01 -18.96 26.62
CA TYR A 142 17.61 -18.66 25.24
C TYR A 142 17.59 -19.93 24.40
N TRP A 143 18.70 -20.68 24.44
CA TRP A 143 18.90 -21.92 23.70
C TRP A 143 18.08 -23.09 24.23
N ALA A 144 17.68 -23.07 25.50
CA ALA A 144 16.80 -24.08 26.08
C ALA A 144 15.37 -23.97 25.52
N ALA A 145 14.87 -22.75 25.32
CA ALA A 145 13.54 -22.47 24.77
C ALA A 145 13.47 -22.60 23.23
N ARG A 146 14.64 -22.73 22.57
CA ARG A 146 14.78 -22.73 21.11
C ARG A 146 15.50 -23.96 20.58
N PRO A 147 14.91 -25.17 20.68
CA PRO A 147 15.60 -26.41 20.32
C PRO A 147 15.99 -26.48 18.83
N MET A 148 15.15 -25.97 17.92
CA MET A 148 15.48 -25.98 16.49
C MET A 148 16.63 -25.00 16.17
N GLU A 149 16.57 -23.80 16.72
CA GLU A 149 17.63 -22.80 16.55
C GLU A 149 18.95 -23.26 17.20
N ARG A 150 18.87 -23.88 18.39
CA ARG A 150 20.05 -24.46 19.06
C ARG A 150 20.72 -25.54 18.21
N ALA A 151 19.95 -26.44 17.62
CA ALA A 151 20.50 -27.49 16.75
C ALA A 151 21.23 -26.89 15.54
N GLN A 152 20.64 -25.87 14.91
CA GLN A 152 21.26 -25.15 13.79
C GLN A 152 22.55 -24.43 14.24
N GLN A 153 22.53 -23.76 15.40
CA GLN A 153 23.70 -23.09 15.94
C GLN A 153 24.84 -24.07 16.20
N LEU A 154 24.55 -25.24 16.79
CA LEU A 154 25.57 -26.27 17.02
C LEU A 154 26.16 -26.83 15.71
N ALA A 155 25.33 -27.01 14.68
CA ALA A 155 25.79 -27.42 13.36
C ALA A 155 26.64 -26.33 12.67
N HIS A 156 26.38 -25.05 12.96
CA HIS A 156 27.23 -23.94 12.52
C HIS A 156 28.56 -23.93 13.30
N CYS A 157 28.50 -24.04 14.63
CA CYS A 157 29.68 -24.08 15.50
C CYS A 157 30.64 -25.22 15.16
N GLY A 158 30.14 -26.38 14.72
CA GLY A 158 30.98 -27.51 14.29
C GLY A 158 31.89 -27.22 13.08
N ARG A 159 31.68 -26.09 12.38
CA ARG A 159 32.49 -25.66 11.23
C ARG A 159 33.45 -24.51 11.55
N LEU A 160 33.45 -23.99 12.78
CA LEU A 160 34.22 -22.81 13.20
C LEU A 160 35.50 -23.19 13.95
N THR A 161 36.54 -22.34 13.88
CA THR A 161 37.73 -22.48 14.73
C THR A 161 37.40 -22.15 16.20
N PRO A 162 38.21 -22.62 17.17
CA PRO A 162 37.99 -22.28 18.58
C PRO A 162 37.94 -20.76 18.85
N GLU A 163 38.77 -19.94 18.21
CA GLU A 163 38.69 -18.48 18.40
C GLU A 163 37.40 -17.89 17.85
N GLN A 164 36.89 -18.43 16.73
CA GLN A 164 35.61 -18.01 16.16
C GLN A 164 34.45 -18.45 17.06
N GLN A 165 34.46 -19.68 17.58
CA GLN A 165 33.40 -20.21 18.42
C GLN A 165 33.10 -19.32 19.64
N ALA A 166 34.13 -18.70 20.23
CA ALA A 166 33.97 -17.77 21.35
C ALA A 166 33.12 -16.53 21.01
N ARG A 167 33.01 -16.15 19.73
CA ARG A 167 32.25 -14.98 19.26
C ARG A 167 30.81 -15.32 18.85
N PHE A 168 30.52 -16.59 18.54
CA PHE A 168 29.24 -17.04 17.99
C PHE A 168 28.39 -17.82 18.99
N TYR A 169 28.45 -17.46 20.28
CA TYR A 169 27.60 -18.04 21.34
C TYR A 169 27.64 -19.57 21.46
N CYS A 170 28.68 -20.21 20.92
CA CYS A 170 28.77 -21.66 20.83
C CYS A 170 28.81 -22.33 22.21
N ASP A 171 29.38 -21.66 23.21
CA ASP A 171 29.44 -22.17 24.58
C ASP A 171 28.07 -22.21 25.24
N ALA A 172 27.27 -21.14 25.09
CA ALA A 172 25.92 -21.09 25.63
C ALA A 172 25.00 -22.14 24.99
N ALA A 173 25.10 -22.33 23.67
CA ALA A 173 24.35 -23.36 22.95
C ALA A 173 24.74 -24.78 23.40
N ARG A 174 26.05 -25.06 23.56
CA ARG A 174 26.55 -26.34 24.06
C ARG A 174 26.13 -26.62 25.50
N ALA A 175 26.19 -25.61 26.37
CA ALA A 175 25.75 -25.73 27.76
C ALA A 175 24.26 -26.10 27.85
N ALA A 176 23.42 -25.46 27.03
CA ALA A 176 22.00 -25.78 26.96
C ALA A 176 21.72 -27.19 26.41
N GLU A 177 22.47 -27.63 25.40
CA GLU A 177 22.37 -28.99 24.86
C GLU A 177 22.79 -30.05 25.88
N ALA A 178 23.88 -29.82 26.62
CA ALA A 178 24.31 -30.69 27.69
C ALA A 178 23.25 -30.81 28.80
N ALA A 179 22.62 -29.69 29.17
CA ALA A 179 21.53 -29.69 30.14
C ALA A 179 20.29 -30.45 29.64
N ALA A 180 19.93 -30.29 28.36
CA ALA A 180 18.78 -30.98 27.77
C ALA A 180 18.93 -32.50 27.69
N ARG A 181 20.17 -33.00 27.59
CA ARG A 181 20.49 -34.44 27.57
C ARG A 181 20.56 -35.08 28.95
N ARG A 182 20.56 -34.31 30.03
CA ARG A 182 20.58 -34.87 31.38
C ARG A 182 19.25 -35.58 31.66
N PRO A 183 19.27 -36.82 32.17
CA PRO A 183 18.04 -37.50 32.59
C PRO A 183 17.38 -36.69 33.72
N ARG A 184 16.06 -36.57 33.67
CA ARG A 184 15.29 -36.02 34.80
C ARG A 184 15.17 -37.13 35.83
N SER A 185 15.85 -36.95 36.96
CA SER A 185 15.74 -37.79 38.16
C SER A 185 14.38 -37.64 38.84
#